data_AF-A0A447QI44-F1
#
_entry.id   AF-A0A447QI44-F1
#
_cell.length_a   1.000
_cell.length_b   1.000
_cell.length_c   1.000
_cell.angle_alpha   90.00
_cell.angle_beta   90.00
_cell.angle_gamma   90.00
#
_symmetry.space_group_name_H-M   'P 1'
#
loop_
_entity.id
_entity.type
_entity.pdbx_description
1 polymer ?
#
loop_
_entity_poly.entity_id
_entity_poly.type
_entity_poly.pdbx_seq_one_letter_code
_entity_poly.pdbx_strand_id
1 'polypeptide(L)' 'MHGRGRDDESHANIVRSYVAKWLAQLEQVQAFCRALPRDGGEGACYVTLRKSAAAKADNFERHAKRSR' A
#
# COMPACT_ATOMS: atom_id res chain seq x y z
N MET A 1 -2.61 5.53 -7.99
CA MET A 1 -3.79 5.13 -8.81
C MET A 1 -3.27 4.55 -10.10
N HIS A 2 -3.67 3.33 -10.47
CA HIS A 2 -3.28 2.71 -11.74
C HIS A 2 -4.40 2.72 -12.79
N GLY A 3 -5.61 3.18 -12.43
CA GLY A 3 -6.75 3.27 -13.33
C GLY A 3 -7.55 1.97 -13.43
N ARG A 4 -8.79 2.02 -13.92
CA ARG A 4 -9.66 0.85 -14.07
C ARG A 4 -9.68 0.38 -15.53
N GLY A 5 -9.36 -0.89 -15.75
CA GLY A 5 -9.47 -1.54 -17.06
C GLY A 5 -10.90 -1.93 -17.40
N ARG A 6 -11.25 -1.98 -18.69
CA ARG A 6 -12.53 -2.54 -19.18
C ARG A 6 -12.42 -4.04 -19.49
N ASP A 7 -11.21 -4.50 -19.75
CA ASP A 7 -10.83 -5.86 -20.11
C ASP A 7 -9.41 -6.14 -19.58
N ASP A 8 -8.99 -7.41 -19.59
CA ASP A 8 -7.72 -7.84 -18.99
C ASP A 8 -6.48 -7.30 -19.71
N GLU A 9 -6.57 -7.03 -21.01
CA GLU A 9 -5.46 -6.53 -21.84
C GLU A 9 -5.35 -4.99 -21.83
N SER A 10 -6.31 -4.31 -21.23
CA SER A 10 -6.27 -2.85 -21.12
C SER A 10 -5.02 -2.37 -20.36
N HIS A 11 -4.50 -1.22 -20.79
CA HIS A 11 -3.31 -0.60 -20.19
C HIS A 11 -3.38 -0.53 -18.66
N ALA A 12 -4.53 -0.18 -18.10
CA ALA A 12 -4.74 -0.10 -16.65
C ALA A 12 -4.55 -1.46 -15.93
N ASN A 13 -5.02 -2.55 -16.54
CA ASN A 13 -4.84 -3.90 -15.98
C ASN A 13 -3.40 -4.41 -16.13
N ILE A 14 -2.74 -4.07 -17.23
CA ILE A 14 -1.30 -4.34 -17.39
C ILE A 14 -0.49 -3.61 -16.29
N VAL A 15 -0.75 -2.32 -16.08
CA VAL A 15 -0.10 -1.54 -15.02
C VAL A 15 -0.41 -2.14 -13.64
N ARG A 16 -1.66 -2.52 -13.36
CA ARG A 16 -2.04 -3.20 -12.10
C ARG A 16 -1.19 -4.44 -11.83
N SER A 17 -1.01 -5.28 -12.84
CA SER A 17 -0.21 -6.51 -12.74
C SER A 17 1.27 -6.23 -12.47
N TYR A 18 1.86 -5.24 -13.14
CA TYR A 18 3.25 -4.83 -12.87
C TYR A 18 3.43 -4.23 -11.49
N VAL A 19 2.51 -3.34 -11.08
CA VAL A 19 2.55 -2.74 -9.73
C VAL A 19 2.45 -3.84 -8.66
N ALA A 20 1.56 -4.83 -8.82
CA ALA A 20 1.47 -5.94 -7.88
C ALA A 20 2.78 -6.74 -7.80
N LYS A 21 3.42 -7.02 -8.94
CA LYS A 21 4.72 -7.70 -8.99
C LYS A 21 5.82 -6.89 -8.30
N TRP A 22 5.90 -5.59 -8.55
CA TRP A 22 6.93 -4.73 -7.95
C TRP A 22 6.73 -4.56 -6.44
N LEU A 23 5.49 -4.37 -5.98
CA LEU A 23 5.20 -4.22 -4.55
C LEU A 23 5.67 -5.44 -3.74
N ALA A 24 5.56 -6.65 -4.30
CA ALA A 24 6.04 -7.87 -3.67
C ALA A 24 7.58 -7.95 -3.56
N GLN A 25 8.31 -7.15 -4.35
CA GLN A 25 9.79 -7.13 -4.36
C GLN A 25 10.39 -6.09 -3.42
N LEU A 26 9.59 -5.15 -2.91
CA LEU A 26 10.05 -4.09 -2.04
C LEU A 26 9.98 -4.53 -0.57
N GLU A 27 11.12 -4.66 0.10
CA GLU A 27 11.20 -5.06 1.52
C GLU A 27 10.43 -4.09 2.46
N GLN A 28 10.29 -2.84 2.04
CA GLN A 28 9.56 -1.82 2.79
C GLN A 28 8.04 -2.02 2.73
N VAL A 29 7.53 -2.82 1.81
CA VAL A 29 6.10 -3.13 1.70
C VAL A 29 5.77 -4.31 2.62
N GLN A 30 4.82 -4.10 3.54
CA GLN A 30 4.34 -5.15 4.44
C GLN A 30 3.14 -5.89 3.85
N ALA A 31 2.22 -5.17 3.20
CA ALA A 31 1.02 -5.71 2.57
C ALA A 31 0.44 -4.71 1.57
N PHE A 32 -0.40 -5.19 0.66
CA PHE A 32 -1.20 -4.34 -0.23
C PHE A 32 -2.55 -5.01 -0.55
N CYS A 33 -3.58 -4.21 -0.82
CA CYS A 33 -4.91 -4.68 -1.18
C CYS A 33 -5.66 -3.65 -2.03
N ARG A 34 -6.74 -4.05 -2.70
CA ARG A 34 -7.59 -3.13 -3.48
C ARG A 34 -8.15 -2.02 -2.59
N ALA A 35 -8.20 -0.80 -3.13
CA ALA A 35 -8.80 0.33 -2.42
C ALA A 35 -10.33 0.18 -2.28
N LEU A 36 -10.91 0.91 -1.34
CA LEU A 36 -12.37 1.00 -1.24
C LEU A 36 -12.95 1.76 -2.44
N PRO A 37 -14.24 1.55 -2.81
CA PRO A 37 -14.84 2.23 -3.96
C PRO A 37 -14.69 3.75 -3.95
N ARG A 38 -14.89 4.38 -2.77
CA ARG A 38 -14.73 5.84 -2.58
C ARG A 38 -13.31 6.35 -2.82
N ASP A 39 -12.32 5.48 -2.72
CA ASP A 39 -10.89 5.81 -2.86
C ASP A 39 -10.31 5.25 -4.18
N GLY A 40 -11.17 4.86 -5.12
CA GLY A 40 -10.79 4.41 -6.47
C GLY A 40 -11.11 2.96 -6.80
N GLY A 41 -11.49 2.14 -5.82
CA GLY A 41 -11.87 0.75 -6.03
C GLY A 41 -10.79 -0.04 -6.76
N GLU A 42 -11.18 -0.71 -7.85
CA GLU A 42 -10.26 -1.51 -8.68
C GLU A 42 -9.17 -0.71 -9.40
N GLY A 43 -9.29 0.61 -9.49
CA GLY A 43 -8.25 1.44 -10.11
C GLY A 43 -7.13 1.86 -9.16
N ALA A 44 -7.14 1.34 -7.93
CA ALA A 44 -6.25 1.74 -6.86
C ALA A 44 -6.01 0.61 -5.85
N CYS A 45 -4.93 0.74 -5.08
CA CYS A 45 -4.62 -0.16 -3.98
C CYS A 45 -4.07 0.61 -2.80
N TYR A 46 -4.40 0.17 -1.59
CA TYR A 46 -3.66 0.57 -0.41
C TYR A 46 -2.39 -0.25 -0.30
N VAL A 47 -1.34 0.38 0.23
CA VAL A 47 -0.05 -0.26 0.52
C VAL A 47 0.32 0.09 1.95
N THR A 48 0.56 -0.92 2.77
CA THR A 48 1.06 -0.76 4.13
C THR A 48 2.58 -0.80 4.09
N LEU A 49 3.22 0.30 4.45
CA LEU A 49 4.68 0.40 4.50
C LEU A 49 5.22 0.12 5.90
N ARG A 50 6.41 -0.47 5.97
CA ARG A 50 7.18 -0.65 7.21
C ARG A 50 7.53 0.72 7.76
N LYS A 51 7.26 0.94 9.05
CA LYS A 51 7.72 2.15 9.75
C LYS A 51 9.25 2.17 9.78
N SER A 52 9.86 3.34 9.57
CA SER A 52 11.29 3.51 9.78
C SER A 52 11.64 3.31 11.26
N ALA A 53 12.92 3.00 11.54
CA ALA A 53 13.39 2.85 12.91
C ALA A 53 13.14 4.11 13.76
N ALA A 54 13.41 5.28 13.19
CA ALA A 54 13.14 6.58 13.82
C ALA A 54 11.64 6.77 14.12
N ALA A 55 10.76 6.56 13.12
CA ALA A 55 9.32 6.70 13.34
C ALA A 55 8.77 5.68 14.36
N LYS A 56 9.39 4.51 14.48
CA LYS A 56 9.06 3.52 15.50
C LYS A 56 9.50 4.00 16.89
N ALA A 57 10.70 4.57 17.02
CA ALA A 57 11.21 5.15 18.27
C ALA A 57 10.34 6.32 18.75
N ASP A 58 10.06 7.29 17.87
CA ASP A 58 9.19 8.43 18.17
C ASP A 58 7.80 7.98 18.66
N ASN A 59 7.22 6.98 18.00
CA ASN A 59 5.92 6.45 18.38
C ASN A 59 5.97 5.75 19.75
N PHE A 60 7.07 5.05 20.04
CA PHE A 60 7.28 4.45 21.36
C PHE A 60 7.38 5.53 22.44
N GLU A 61 8.22 6.55 22.27
CA GLU A 61 8.37 7.63 23.25
C GLU A 61 7.07 8.38 23.54
N ARG A 62 6.27 8.66 22.50
CA ARG A 62 4.98 9.35 22.62
C ARG A 62 3.95 8.56 23.43
N HIS A 63 3.93 7.24 23.29
CA HIS A 63 2.89 6.39 23.87
C HIS A 63 3.34 5.60 25.11
N ALA A 64 4.65 5.41 25.33
CA ALA A 64 5.20 4.67 26.46
C ALA A 64 4.83 5.30 27.82
N LYS A 65 4.65 6.64 27.87
CA LYS A 65 4.28 7.36 29.10
C LYS A 65 2.88 7.03 29.64
N ARG A 66 1.99 6.43 28.82
CA ARG A 66 0.62 6.04 29.23
C ARG A 66 0.50 4.58 29.70
N SER A 67 1.60 3.83 29.69
CA SER A 67 1.62 2.39 29.99
C SER A 67 2.15 2.06 31.40
N ARG A 68 2.35 3.07 32.26
CA ARG A 68 2.80 2.90 33.65
C ARG A 68 1.78 3.50 34.61
#